data_AF-A0A7K0X9U0-F1
#
_entry.id   AF-A0A7K0X9U0-F1
#
_cell.length_a   1.000
_cell.length_b   1.000
_cell.length_c   1.000
_cell.angle_alpha   90.00
_cell.angle_beta   90.00
_cell.angle_gamma   90.00
#
_symmetry.space_group_name_H-M   'P 1'
#
loop_
_entity.id
_entity.type
_entity.pdbx_description
1 polymer ?
#
loop_
_entity_poly.entity_id
_entity_poly.type
_entity_poly.pdbx_seq_one_letter_code
_entity_poly.pdbx_strand_id
1 'polypeptide(L)'
;MPEKKKKTFTSRDARNCIIVPSDLDHKYSRGVLGVITGSAQYPGAAVLTTAAASATGLGMIRFHSSSGLAHLVLHTCPEVVVQPGPVTAWLAGSGIHEKKRSDFTTWLRHRWFTLLKAQTVPAVLDAGALNLAGSLSQPTLITPHAGELARLLTRRGLPVSSESLEADPIHWAEKASRHLGVTVLLKGAQTVVAHDDFVIALPKATSWLATAGTGDVLAGIIGALVATNYIEILNNPNRLAEVAATGAYIHNQAALLASDGAPISATKVIDEIPSAIKKILK
;
A
#
# COMPACT_ATOMS: atom_id res chain seq x y z
N MET A 1 -18.43 21.53 18.96
CA MET A 1 -17.40 21.19 17.95
C MET A 1 -18.11 21.16 16.61
N PRO A 2 -17.68 21.93 15.59
CA PRO A 2 -18.34 21.88 14.29
C PRO A 2 -18.20 20.45 13.74
N GLU A 3 -19.31 19.85 13.31
CA GLU A 3 -19.31 18.56 12.62
C GLU A 3 -18.35 18.64 11.44
N LYS A 4 -17.23 17.89 11.48
CA LYS A 4 -16.39 17.69 10.29
C LYS A 4 -17.29 17.07 9.23
N LYS A 5 -17.71 17.86 8.22
CA LYS A 5 -18.51 17.35 7.08
C LYS A 5 -17.78 16.17 6.47
N LYS A 6 -18.28 14.95 6.69
CA LYS A 6 -17.75 13.72 6.13
C LYS A 6 -17.99 13.72 4.62
N LYS A 7 -17.05 14.26 3.84
CA LYS A 7 -17.06 14.10 2.38
C LYS A 7 -16.69 12.64 2.08
N THR A 8 -17.62 11.89 1.50
CA THR A 8 -17.34 10.51 1.05
C THR A 8 -16.44 10.56 -0.17
N PHE A 9 -15.36 9.78 -0.20
CA PHE A 9 -14.43 9.73 -1.33
C PHE A 9 -15.12 9.21 -2.60
N THR A 10 -14.98 9.94 -3.71
CA THR A 10 -15.69 9.66 -4.98
C THR A 10 -14.76 9.19 -6.08
N SER A 11 -15.34 8.68 -7.18
CA SER A 11 -14.57 8.36 -8.40
C SER A 11 -13.85 9.57 -8.98
N ARG A 12 -14.41 10.79 -8.84
CA ARG A 12 -13.77 12.03 -9.29
C ARG A 12 -12.52 12.34 -8.48
N ASP A 13 -12.56 12.14 -7.17
CA ASP A 13 -11.39 12.32 -6.30
C ASP A 13 -10.30 11.29 -6.66
N ALA A 14 -10.71 10.03 -6.92
CA ALA A 14 -9.82 8.96 -7.36
C ALA A 14 -9.15 9.25 -8.72
N ARG A 15 -9.94 9.72 -9.70
CA ARG A 15 -9.46 10.05 -11.05
C ARG A 15 -8.32 11.07 -11.03
N ASN A 16 -8.36 12.04 -10.12
CA ASN A 16 -7.33 13.06 -10.01
C ASN A 16 -5.96 12.52 -9.59
N CYS A 17 -5.89 11.30 -9.02
CA CYS A 17 -4.65 10.65 -8.58
C CYS A 17 -4.17 9.56 -9.56
N ILE A 18 -4.89 9.31 -10.66
CA ILE A 18 -4.50 8.36 -11.69
C ILE A 18 -3.78 9.13 -12.80
N ILE A 19 -2.47 8.93 -12.92
CA ILE A 19 -1.67 9.56 -13.97
C ILE A 19 -1.86 8.80 -15.28
N VAL A 20 -2.48 9.47 -16.27
CA VAL A 20 -2.66 8.92 -17.62
C VAL A 20 -1.40 9.20 -18.44
N PRO A 21 -0.76 8.19 -19.05
CA PRO A 21 0.44 8.38 -19.84
C PRO A 21 0.21 9.30 -21.05
N SER A 22 1.22 10.10 -21.37
CA SER A 22 1.31 10.94 -22.57
C SER A 22 2.33 10.39 -23.57
N ASP A 23 2.36 10.93 -24.79
CA ASP A 23 3.33 10.51 -25.83
C ASP A 23 4.79 10.81 -25.48
N LEU A 24 5.04 11.65 -24.47
CA LEU A 24 6.38 11.99 -23.98
C LEU A 24 6.89 11.03 -22.90
N ASP A 25 6.04 10.14 -22.41
CA ASP A 25 6.35 9.27 -21.29
C ASP A 25 7.17 8.04 -21.68
N HIS A 26 8.11 7.69 -20.81
CA HIS A 26 8.92 6.47 -20.91
C HIS A 26 8.89 5.70 -19.57
N LYS A 27 9.43 4.48 -19.57
CA LYS A 27 9.36 3.56 -18.41
C LYS A 27 9.88 4.12 -17.08
N TYR A 28 10.72 5.14 -17.11
CA TYR A 28 11.23 5.83 -15.91
C TYR A 28 10.40 7.05 -15.52
N SER A 29 9.78 7.77 -16.47
CA SER A 29 8.88 8.89 -16.16
C SER A 29 7.56 8.42 -15.55
N ARG A 30 7.15 7.18 -15.87
CA ARG A 30 5.94 6.54 -15.35
C ARG A 30 6.09 5.90 -13.96
N GLY A 31 7.11 6.31 -13.20
CA GLY A 31 7.37 5.81 -11.85
C GLY A 31 8.06 4.44 -11.82
N VAL A 32 8.91 4.25 -10.80
CA VAL A 32 9.65 3.02 -10.56
C VAL A 32 9.42 2.57 -9.12
N LEU A 33 8.76 1.43 -8.91
CA LEU A 33 8.47 0.92 -7.56
C LEU A 33 9.52 -0.08 -7.10
N GLY A 34 10.17 0.19 -5.98
CA GLY A 34 10.97 -0.79 -5.25
C GLY A 34 10.10 -1.66 -4.35
N VAL A 35 10.12 -2.98 -4.53
CA VAL A 35 9.28 -3.93 -3.78
C VAL A 35 10.14 -4.84 -2.92
N ILE A 36 9.91 -4.81 -1.60
CA ILE A 36 10.54 -5.66 -0.58
C ILE A 36 9.43 -6.42 0.14
N THR A 37 8.88 -7.44 -0.53
CA THR A 37 7.78 -8.26 -0.01
C THR A 37 8.07 -9.75 -0.16
N GLY A 38 7.30 -10.54 0.58
CA GLY A 38 7.40 -11.99 0.63
C GLY A 38 8.52 -12.53 1.52
N SER A 39 8.32 -13.77 1.93
CA SER A 39 9.33 -14.55 2.64
C SER A 39 9.26 -16.02 2.23
N ALA A 40 10.20 -16.83 2.70
CA ALA A 40 10.15 -18.28 2.46
C ALA A 40 8.84 -18.91 2.99
N GLN A 41 8.27 -18.34 4.06
CA GLN A 41 7.01 -18.78 4.65
C GLN A 41 5.79 -18.20 3.93
N TYR A 42 5.90 -16.99 3.37
CA TYR A 42 4.82 -16.31 2.65
C TYR A 42 5.30 -15.85 1.27
N PRO A 43 5.60 -16.78 0.34
CA PRO A 43 6.05 -16.42 -1.00
C PRO A 43 4.93 -15.77 -1.84
N GLY A 44 3.67 -16.17 -1.59
CA GLY A 44 2.51 -15.64 -2.32
C GLY A 44 2.33 -14.13 -2.20
N ALA A 45 2.72 -13.53 -1.06
CA ALA A 45 2.66 -12.07 -0.88
C ALA A 45 3.55 -11.33 -1.90
N ALA A 46 4.73 -11.87 -2.22
CA ALA A 46 5.59 -11.27 -3.25
C ALA A 46 4.92 -11.28 -4.63
N VAL A 47 4.30 -12.42 -4.99
CA VAL A 47 3.63 -12.59 -6.28
C VAL A 47 2.41 -11.69 -6.39
N LEU A 48 1.52 -11.71 -5.38
CA LEU A 48 0.29 -10.92 -5.37
C LEU A 48 0.56 -9.42 -5.40
N THR A 49 1.47 -8.93 -4.56
CA THR A 49 1.82 -7.51 -4.52
C THR A 49 2.42 -7.05 -5.86
N THR A 50 3.31 -7.85 -6.43
CA THR A 50 3.97 -7.49 -7.69
C THR A 50 3.02 -7.51 -8.88
N ALA A 51 2.17 -8.54 -8.97
CA ALA A 51 1.14 -8.64 -10.00
C ALA A 51 0.12 -7.51 -9.91
N ALA A 52 -0.34 -7.18 -8.70
CA ALA A 52 -1.24 -6.06 -8.47
C ALA A 52 -0.61 -4.72 -8.87
N ALA A 53 0.65 -4.49 -8.51
CA ALA A 53 1.39 -3.29 -8.91
C ALA A 53 1.52 -3.20 -10.44
N SER A 54 1.84 -4.31 -11.12
CA SER A 54 1.98 -4.36 -12.59
C SER A 54 0.67 -4.01 -13.29
N ALA A 55 -0.46 -4.52 -12.79
CA ALA A 55 -1.79 -4.29 -13.35
C ALA A 55 -2.27 -2.82 -13.26
N THR A 56 -1.61 -1.96 -12.47
CA THR A 56 -1.98 -0.54 -12.34
C THR A 56 -1.42 0.38 -13.43
N GLY A 57 -0.50 -0.11 -14.27
CA GLY A 57 0.13 0.70 -15.32
C GLY A 57 1.36 1.50 -14.88
N LEU A 58 2.07 1.03 -13.86
CA LEU A 58 3.38 1.55 -13.46
C LEU A 58 4.44 1.36 -14.57
N GLY A 59 5.43 2.27 -14.64
CA GLY A 59 6.51 2.18 -15.62
C GLY A 59 7.47 1.01 -15.42
N MET A 60 7.89 0.76 -14.17
CA MET A 60 8.85 -0.30 -13.86
C MET A 60 8.72 -0.78 -12.41
N ILE A 61 8.86 -2.09 -12.19
CA ILE A 61 8.98 -2.68 -10.85
C ILE A 61 10.39 -3.22 -10.65
N ARG A 62 11.01 -2.84 -9.53
CA ARG A 62 12.26 -3.43 -9.03
C ARG A 62 11.96 -4.32 -7.84
N PHE A 63 12.09 -5.63 -8.02
CA PHE A 63 11.84 -6.58 -6.94
C PHE A 63 13.13 -6.96 -6.21
N HIS A 64 13.15 -6.75 -4.90
CA HIS A 64 14.30 -6.95 -4.03
C HIS A 64 14.05 -8.11 -3.07
N SER A 65 14.54 -9.30 -3.40
CA SER A 65 14.42 -10.48 -2.53
C SER A 65 15.59 -11.45 -2.67
N SER A 66 15.54 -12.56 -1.91
CA SER A 66 16.42 -13.71 -2.07
C SER A 66 16.07 -14.50 -3.34
N SER A 67 17.07 -15.13 -3.97
CA SER A 67 16.98 -15.82 -5.29
C SER A 67 15.72 -16.68 -5.51
N GLY A 68 15.29 -17.47 -4.52
CA GLY A 68 14.12 -18.36 -4.68
C GLY A 68 12.79 -17.63 -4.93
N LEU A 69 12.59 -16.44 -4.37
CA LEU A 69 11.35 -15.67 -4.54
C LEU A 69 11.31 -14.95 -5.90
N ALA A 70 12.49 -14.55 -6.40
CA ALA A 70 12.62 -13.89 -7.69
C ALA A 70 12.06 -14.74 -8.83
N HIS A 71 12.34 -16.05 -8.83
CA HIS A 71 11.82 -16.97 -9.86
C HIS A 71 10.29 -17.06 -9.87
N LEU A 72 9.66 -17.09 -8.69
CA LEU A 72 8.19 -17.13 -8.57
C LEU A 72 7.53 -15.86 -9.11
N VAL A 73 8.13 -14.71 -8.81
CA VAL A 73 7.66 -13.42 -9.32
C VAL A 73 7.84 -13.34 -10.83
N LEU A 74 9.03 -13.69 -11.35
CA LEU A 74 9.32 -13.65 -12.79
C LEU A 74 8.46 -14.59 -13.62
N HIS A 75 8.02 -15.72 -13.04
CA HIS A 75 7.09 -16.63 -13.72
C HIS A 75 5.70 -16.00 -13.94
N THR A 76 5.27 -15.11 -13.04
CA THR A 76 3.94 -14.48 -13.11
C THR A 76 4.00 -13.11 -13.78
N CYS A 77 5.08 -12.36 -13.55
CA CYS A 77 5.30 -11.00 -14.01
C CYS A 77 6.71 -10.88 -14.62
N PRO A 78 6.89 -11.29 -15.88
CA PRO A 78 8.20 -11.28 -16.55
C PRO A 78 8.77 -9.87 -16.75
N GLU A 79 7.94 -8.82 -16.65
CA GLU A 79 8.34 -7.41 -16.79
C GLU A 79 9.11 -6.88 -15.56
N VAL A 80 9.10 -7.63 -14.46
CA VAL A 80 9.72 -7.25 -13.20
C VAL A 80 11.22 -7.38 -13.27
N VAL A 81 11.94 -6.36 -12.80
CA VAL A 81 13.40 -6.36 -12.79
C VAL A 81 13.94 -6.71 -11.41
N VAL A 82 14.64 -7.84 -11.32
CA VAL A 82 15.28 -8.31 -10.08
C VAL A 82 16.72 -7.80 -10.02
N GLN A 83 16.89 -6.48 -10.10
CA GLN A 83 18.19 -5.83 -10.00
C GLN A 83 18.09 -4.53 -9.20
N PRO A 84 19.12 -4.19 -8.39
CA PRO A 84 19.20 -2.90 -7.73
C PRO A 84 19.17 -1.74 -8.72
N GLY A 85 18.63 -0.59 -8.28
CA GLY A 85 18.63 0.64 -9.05
C GLY A 85 17.81 1.73 -8.37
N PRO A 86 17.74 2.92 -8.99
CA PRO A 86 16.90 4.00 -8.49
C PRO A 86 15.42 3.61 -8.55
N VAL A 87 14.65 4.06 -7.56
CA VAL A 87 13.21 3.90 -7.45
C VAL A 87 12.58 5.26 -7.09
N THR A 88 11.33 5.47 -7.46
CA THR A 88 10.54 6.66 -7.12
C THR A 88 9.65 6.46 -5.90
N ALA A 89 9.43 5.20 -5.47
CA ALA A 89 8.81 4.86 -4.20
C ALA A 89 9.23 3.47 -3.72
N TRP A 90 9.04 3.21 -2.43
CA TRP A 90 9.23 1.91 -1.81
C TRP A 90 7.91 1.29 -1.35
N LEU A 91 7.77 -0.02 -1.49
CA LEU A 91 6.76 -0.84 -0.85
C LEU A 91 7.44 -1.98 -0.10
N ALA A 92 7.16 -2.10 1.20
CA ALA A 92 7.81 -3.12 2.02
C ALA A 92 6.86 -3.74 3.05
N GLY A 93 7.11 -5.02 3.36
CA GLY A 93 6.65 -5.67 4.59
C GLY A 93 5.55 -6.72 4.45
N SER A 94 4.76 -6.72 3.38
CA SER A 94 3.81 -7.81 3.07
C SER A 94 4.52 -9.16 3.03
N GLY A 95 4.01 -10.17 3.74
CA GLY A 95 4.63 -11.49 3.85
C GLY A 95 5.95 -11.56 4.63
N ILE A 96 6.35 -10.50 5.34
CA ILE A 96 7.55 -10.47 6.19
C ILE A 96 7.14 -10.58 7.67
N HIS A 97 7.77 -11.48 8.41
CA HIS A 97 7.56 -11.57 9.86
C HIS A 97 8.30 -10.47 10.61
N GLU A 98 7.60 -9.86 11.55
CA GLU A 98 8.06 -8.78 12.42
C GLU A 98 9.35 -9.10 13.20
N LYS A 99 9.47 -10.34 13.72
CA LYS A 99 10.59 -10.79 14.56
C LYS A 99 11.84 -11.23 13.79
N LYS A 100 11.75 -11.53 12.50
CA LYS A 100 12.85 -12.11 11.70
C LYS A 100 13.69 -11.06 10.96
N ARG A 101 13.64 -9.80 11.39
CA ARG A 101 14.39 -8.70 10.76
C ARG A 101 15.83 -8.58 11.28
N SER A 102 16.08 -9.08 12.49
CA SER A 102 17.37 -9.05 13.19
C SER A 102 18.17 -10.35 13.07
N ASP A 103 17.62 -11.41 12.48
CA ASP A 103 18.35 -12.67 12.32
C ASP A 103 19.40 -12.52 11.21
N PHE A 104 20.67 -12.71 11.60
CA PHE A 104 21.89 -12.62 10.79
C PHE A 104 21.85 -13.43 9.47
N THR A 105 20.99 -14.45 9.37
CA THR A 105 20.70 -15.21 8.13
C THR A 105 19.93 -14.40 7.07
N THR A 106 19.58 -13.14 7.38
CA THR A 106 18.79 -12.24 6.54
C THR A 106 19.60 -11.00 6.10
N TRP A 107 20.92 -11.09 6.03
CA TRP A 107 21.81 -9.97 5.66
C TRP A 107 21.38 -9.24 4.36
N LEU A 108 20.94 -9.98 3.35
CA LEU A 108 20.44 -9.41 2.09
C LEU A 108 19.15 -8.58 2.28
N ARG A 109 18.22 -8.99 3.15
CA ARG A 109 17.04 -8.16 3.43
C ARG A 109 17.38 -6.95 4.30
N HIS A 110 18.32 -7.11 5.24
CA HIS A 110 18.81 -5.98 6.02
C HIS A 110 19.36 -4.89 5.08
N ARG A 111 20.16 -5.28 4.08
CA ARG A 111 20.67 -4.37 3.04
C ARG A 111 19.56 -3.65 2.28
N TRP A 112 18.46 -4.32 1.93
CA TRP A 112 17.33 -3.67 1.25
C TRP A 112 16.59 -2.68 2.14
N PHE A 113 16.44 -2.98 3.42
CA PHE A 113 15.92 -2.02 4.38
C PHE A 113 16.88 -0.86 4.66
N THR A 114 18.19 -1.08 4.54
CA THR A 114 19.18 0.02 4.54
C THR A 114 18.98 0.94 3.33
N LEU A 115 18.74 0.39 2.13
CA LEU A 115 18.45 1.21 0.94
C LEU A 115 17.17 2.04 1.12
N LEU A 116 16.11 1.44 1.68
CA LEU A 116 14.87 2.17 1.98
C LEU A 116 15.12 3.36 2.91
N LYS A 117 15.98 3.21 3.92
CA LYS A 117 16.36 4.31 4.83
C LYS A 117 17.29 5.34 4.20
N ALA A 118 18.05 4.96 3.18
CA ALA A 118 19.03 5.83 2.54
C ALA A 118 18.41 6.75 1.46
N GLN A 119 17.19 6.46 1.01
CA GLN A 119 16.51 7.24 -0.04
C GLN A 119 15.40 8.10 0.55
N THR A 120 15.22 9.29 -0.02
CA THR A 120 14.23 10.29 0.40
C THR A 120 12.87 10.16 -0.29
N VAL A 121 12.69 9.10 -1.09
CA VAL A 121 11.46 8.87 -1.84
C VAL A 121 10.36 8.29 -0.95
N PRO A 122 9.06 8.51 -1.29
CA PRO A 122 7.95 8.03 -0.48
C PRO A 122 7.98 6.51 -0.23
N ALA A 123 7.47 6.09 0.93
CA ALA A 123 7.46 4.68 1.34
C ALA A 123 6.08 4.21 1.79
N VAL A 124 5.69 3.02 1.37
CA VAL A 124 4.51 2.28 1.84
C VAL A 124 4.98 1.10 2.68
N LEU A 125 4.52 1.04 3.92
CA LEU A 125 4.89 0.02 4.90
C LEU A 125 3.66 -0.78 5.28
N ASP A 126 3.68 -2.07 4.97
CA ASP A 126 2.61 -3.01 5.29
C ASP A 126 3.12 -4.10 6.25
N ALA A 127 2.22 -4.72 7.02
CA ALA A 127 2.49 -5.86 7.89
C ALA A 127 3.84 -5.83 8.63
N GLY A 128 4.83 -6.60 8.18
CA GLY A 128 6.14 -6.74 8.81
C GLY A 128 7.00 -5.47 8.82
N ALA A 129 6.66 -4.45 8.04
CA ALA A 129 7.38 -3.19 7.99
C ALA A 129 6.78 -2.09 8.88
N LEU A 130 5.60 -2.30 9.47
CA LEU A 130 4.87 -1.29 10.25
C LEU A 130 5.68 -0.68 11.41
N ASN A 131 6.62 -1.42 12.01
CA ASN A 131 7.46 -0.87 13.08
C ASN A 131 8.38 0.27 12.65
N LEU A 132 8.63 0.44 11.34
CA LEU A 132 9.39 1.57 10.82
C LEU A 132 8.60 2.87 10.79
N ALA A 133 7.29 2.84 11.06
CA ALA A 133 6.48 4.04 11.17
C ALA A 133 7.16 5.07 12.10
N GLY A 134 7.28 6.31 11.65
CA GLY A 134 7.92 7.40 12.38
C GLY A 134 9.44 7.31 12.51
N SER A 135 10.11 6.33 11.87
CA SER A 135 11.58 6.21 11.87
C SER A 135 12.25 6.64 10.55
N LEU A 136 11.44 7.00 9.57
CA LEU A 136 11.87 7.40 8.22
C LEU A 136 11.69 8.91 8.07
N SER A 137 12.61 9.58 7.35
CA SER A 137 12.52 11.02 7.09
C SER A 137 11.64 11.34 5.87
N GLN A 138 11.39 10.36 5.01
CA GLN A 138 10.54 10.50 3.82
C GLN A 138 9.04 10.41 4.15
N PRO A 139 8.16 10.92 3.26
CA PRO A 139 6.72 10.68 3.34
C PRO A 139 6.42 9.19 3.44
N THR A 140 5.73 8.79 4.50
CA THR A 140 5.51 7.39 4.82
C THR A 140 4.02 7.12 4.99
N LEU A 141 3.54 6.08 4.33
CA LEU A 141 2.21 5.52 4.47
C LEU A 141 2.30 4.16 5.16
N ILE A 142 1.46 3.93 6.16
CA ILE A 142 1.27 2.61 6.76
C ILE A 142 -0.13 2.07 6.43
N THR A 143 -0.25 0.76 6.21
CA THR A 143 -1.52 0.10 5.84
C THR A 143 -1.99 -0.95 6.86
N PRO A 144 -2.07 -0.65 8.17
CA PRO A 144 -2.41 -1.65 9.19
C PRO A 144 -3.89 -2.06 9.16
N HIS A 145 -4.20 -3.27 9.61
CA HIS A 145 -5.53 -3.59 10.14
C HIS A 145 -5.65 -3.19 11.64
N ALA A 146 -6.84 -3.27 12.24
CA ALA A 146 -7.07 -2.84 13.63
C ALA A 146 -6.10 -3.50 14.64
N GLY A 147 -5.98 -4.83 14.63
CA GLY A 147 -5.02 -5.54 15.49
C GLY A 147 -3.54 -5.16 15.26
N GLU A 148 -3.13 -4.93 14.02
CA GLU A 148 -1.78 -4.45 13.68
C GLU A 148 -1.51 -3.07 14.26
N LEU A 149 -2.47 -2.14 14.09
CA LEU A 149 -2.35 -0.78 14.61
C LEU A 149 -2.38 -0.76 16.14
N ALA A 150 -3.26 -1.54 16.77
CA ALA A 150 -3.33 -1.69 18.23
C ALA A 150 -1.99 -2.13 18.82
N ARG A 151 -1.37 -3.16 18.21
CA ARG A 151 -0.06 -3.67 18.63
C ARG A 151 1.03 -2.61 18.44
N LEU A 152 1.03 -1.90 17.31
CA LEU A 152 2.00 -0.85 17.02
C LEU A 152 1.90 0.30 18.03
N LEU A 153 0.69 0.82 18.26
CA LEU A 153 0.45 1.94 19.19
C LEU A 153 0.81 1.57 20.63
N THR A 154 0.45 0.36 21.07
CA THR A 154 0.82 -0.15 22.40
C THR A 154 2.34 -0.13 22.60
N ARG A 155 3.11 -0.60 21.61
CA ARG A 155 4.59 -0.54 21.67
C ARG A 155 5.16 0.86 21.62
N ARG A 156 4.39 1.83 21.11
CA ARG A 156 4.75 3.25 21.03
C ARG A 156 4.19 4.06 22.20
N GLY A 157 3.81 3.39 23.29
CA GLY A 157 3.36 4.04 24.54
C GLY A 157 1.90 4.47 24.56
N LEU A 158 1.08 4.00 23.62
CA LEU A 158 -0.32 4.36 23.48
C LEU A 158 -1.21 3.10 23.46
N PRO A 159 -1.50 2.50 24.62
CA PRO A 159 -2.25 1.25 24.68
C PRO A 159 -3.69 1.43 24.20
N VAL A 160 -4.13 0.56 23.30
CA VAL A 160 -5.49 0.54 22.74
C VAL A 160 -5.81 -0.87 22.26
N SER A 161 -7.08 -1.26 22.33
CA SER A 161 -7.55 -2.56 21.86
C SER A 161 -8.03 -2.50 20.40
N SER A 162 -8.02 -3.64 19.70
CA SER A 162 -8.58 -3.76 18.34
C SER A 162 -10.04 -3.32 18.28
N GLU A 163 -10.83 -3.67 19.29
CA GLU A 163 -12.26 -3.38 19.38
C GLU A 163 -12.49 -1.87 19.51
N SER A 164 -11.62 -1.18 20.25
CA SER A 164 -11.67 0.29 20.38
C SER A 164 -11.38 0.99 19.04
N LEU A 165 -10.43 0.44 18.28
CA LEU A 165 -10.08 0.90 16.93
C LEU A 165 -11.21 0.66 15.92
N GLU A 166 -11.91 -0.46 16.02
CA GLU A 166 -13.05 -0.79 15.17
C GLU A 166 -14.30 0.03 15.51
N ALA A 167 -14.47 0.41 16.78
CA ALA A 167 -15.58 1.24 17.24
C ALA A 167 -15.49 2.69 16.73
N ASP A 168 -14.28 3.27 16.66
CA ASP A 168 -14.06 4.62 16.12
C ASP A 168 -12.80 4.71 15.23
N PRO A 169 -12.85 4.13 14.01
CA PRO A 169 -11.68 4.06 13.13
C PRO A 169 -11.20 5.43 12.67
N ILE A 170 -12.09 6.43 12.61
CA ILE A 170 -11.75 7.81 12.24
C ILE A 170 -10.88 8.44 13.31
N HIS A 171 -11.35 8.42 14.56
CA HIS A 171 -10.60 8.98 15.69
C HIS A 171 -9.22 8.33 15.81
N TRP A 172 -9.16 7.00 15.72
CA TRP A 172 -7.91 6.28 15.93
C TRP A 172 -6.94 6.37 14.75
N ALA A 173 -7.41 6.45 13.50
CA ALA A 173 -6.53 6.72 12.36
C ALA A 173 -5.90 8.12 12.46
N GLU A 174 -6.70 9.14 12.79
CA GLU A 174 -6.24 10.52 13.02
C GLU A 174 -5.22 10.58 14.18
N LYS A 175 -5.54 9.93 15.31
CA LYS A 175 -4.65 9.87 16.48
C LYS A 175 -3.35 9.13 16.19
N ALA A 176 -3.41 8.00 15.49
CA ALA A 176 -2.24 7.24 15.10
C ALA A 176 -1.34 8.03 14.14
N SER A 177 -1.94 8.74 13.19
CA SER A 177 -1.21 9.56 12.23
C SER A 177 -0.39 10.63 12.93
N ARG A 178 -1.01 11.41 13.83
CA ARG A 178 -0.29 12.43 14.62
C ARG A 178 0.77 11.83 15.54
N HIS A 179 0.45 10.71 16.20
CA HIS A 179 1.37 10.07 17.16
C HIS A 179 2.63 9.50 16.50
N LEU A 180 2.49 9.02 15.27
CA LEU A 180 3.59 8.39 14.53
C LEU A 180 4.25 9.31 13.50
N GLY A 181 3.63 10.46 13.18
CA GLY A 181 4.08 11.38 12.13
C GLY A 181 4.05 10.78 10.73
N VAL A 182 3.03 9.94 10.43
CA VAL A 182 2.90 9.24 9.14
C VAL A 182 1.45 9.24 8.65
N THR A 183 1.24 9.02 7.35
CA THR A 183 -0.10 8.75 6.81
C THR A 183 -0.52 7.33 7.20
N VAL A 184 -1.78 7.17 7.63
CA VAL A 184 -2.34 5.89 8.07
C VAL A 184 -3.53 5.53 7.20
N LEU A 185 -3.49 4.38 6.54
CA LEU A 185 -4.65 3.74 5.94
C LEU A 185 -5.07 2.58 6.84
N LEU A 186 -6.11 2.80 7.65
CA LEU A 186 -6.66 1.79 8.55
C LEU A 186 -7.64 0.90 7.78
N LYS A 187 -7.24 -0.36 7.58
CA LYS A 187 -8.07 -1.40 6.96
C LYS A 187 -9.17 -1.84 7.91
N GLY A 188 -10.38 -2.01 7.39
CA GLY A 188 -11.57 -2.44 8.12
C GLY A 188 -12.81 -2.48 7.22
N ALA A 189 -13.99 -2.70 7.80
CA ALA A 189 -15.25 -2.72 7.04
C ALA A 189 -15.49 -1.43 6.23
N GLN A 190 -15.11 -0.30 6.83
CA GLN A 190 -14.92 0.97 6.14
C GLN A 190 -13.44 1.34 6.28
N THR A 191 -12.74 1.45 5.16
CA THR A 191 -11.34 1.90 5.17
C THR A 191 -11.30 3.41 5.42
N VAL A 192 -10.39 3.82 6.30
CA VAL A 192 -10.16 5.23 6.64
C VAL A 192 -8.70 5.57 6.37
N VAL A 193 -8.46 6.70 5.73
CA VAL A 193 -7.12 7.26 5.53
C VAL A 193 -7.00 8.55 6.33
N ALA A 194 -5.92 8.70 7.09
CA ALA A 194 -5.64 9.91 7.86
C ALA A 194 -4.19 10.38 7.65
N HIS A 195 -4.02 11.70 7.51
CA HIS A 195 -2.75 12.39 7.57
C HIS A 195 -2.94 13.64 8.45
N ASP A 196 -2.44 13.59 9.68
CA ASP A 196 -2.76 14.58 10.72
C ASP A 196 -4.28 14.81 10.83
N ASP A 197 -4.75 16.03 10.60
CA ASP A 197 -6.15 16.44 10.71
C ASP A 197 -6.96 16.12 9.45
N PHE A 198 -6.28 15.77 8.35
CA PHE A 198 -6.86 15.45 7.06
C PHE A 198 -7.30 13.98 7.03
N VAL A 199 -8.62 13.74 6.99
CA VAL A 199 -9.20 12.40 7.05
C VAL A 199 -10.12 12.15 5.87
N ILE A 200 -9.94 10.99 5.23
CA ILE A 200 -10.74 10.50 4.12
C ILE A 200 -11.39 9.18 4.54
N ALA A 201 -12.72 9.13 4.55
CA ALA A 201 -13.47 7.89 4.71
C ALA A 201 -13.89 7.36 3.34
N LEU A 202 -13.54 6.12 3.04
CA LEU A 202 -13.96 5.46 1.80
C LEU A 202 -15.39 4.92 1.91
N PRO A 203 -16.06 4.66 0.76
CA PRO A 203 -17.26 3.84 0.74
C PRO A 203 -17.00 2.45 1.36
N LYS A 204 -18.07 1.82 1.87
CA LYS A 204 -17.98 0.47 2.43
C LYS A 204 -17.43 -0.51 1.38
N ALA A 205 -16.47 -1.32 1.80
CA ALA A 205 -15.90 -2.35 0.94
C ALA A 205 -16.82 -3.56 0.85
N THR A 206 -16.75 -4.30 -0.26
CA THR A 206 -17.45 -5.59 -0.37
C THR A 206 -16.92 -6.58 0.67
N SER A 207 -17.81 -7.33 1.33
CA SER A 207 -17.43 -8.35 2.32
C SER A 207 -16.63 -9.49 1.70
N TRP A 208 -16.74 -9.69 0.39
CA TRP A 208 -16.00 -10.71 -0.35
C TRP A 208 -14.47 -10.48 -0.33
N LEU A 209 -14.00 -9.29 0.06
CA LEU A 209 -12.59 -8.99 0.29
C LEU A 209 -11.99 -9.64 1.54
N ALA A 210 -12.80 -10.27 2.40
CA ALA A 210 -12.37 -11.02 3.57
C ALA A 210 -11.73 -12.38 3.21
N THR A 211 -10.82 -12.38 2.24
CA THR A 211 -10.04 -13.53 1.78
C THR A 211 -8.55 -13.24 1.87
N ALA A 212 -7.74 -14.26 2.06
CA ALA A 212 -6.30 -14.09 2.22
C ALA A 212 -5.65 -13.48 0.97
N GLY A 213 -4.68 -12.59 1.18
CA GLY A 213 -3.90 -11.97 0.10
C GLY A 213 -4.50 -10.70 -0.51
N THR A 214 -5.76 -10.33 -0.20
CA THR A 214 -6.34 -9.05 -0.68
C THR A 214 -5.60 -7.83 -0.14
N GLY A 215 -5.07 -7.93 1.08
CA GLY A 215 -4.18 -6.91 1.64
C GLY A 215 -2.89 -6.73 0.84
N ASP A 216 -2.31 -7.83 0.33
CA ASP A 216 -1.10 -7.79 -0.50
C ASP A 216 -1.38 -7.14 -1.87
N VAL A 217 -2.58 -7.38 -2.42
CA VAL A 217 -3.08 -6.73 -3.65
C VAL A 217 -3.28 -5.23 -3.43
N LEU A 218 -3.95 -4.84 -2.34
CA LEU A 218 -4.12 -3.44 -1.96
C LEU A 218 -2.77 -2.73 -1.82
N ALA A 219 -1.81 -3.35 -1.13
CA ALA A 219 -0.48 -2.81 -0.95
C ALA A 219 0.24 -2.60 -2.30
N GLY A 220 0.11 -3.55 -3.24
CA GLY A 220 0.64 -3.43 -4.60
C GLY A 220 0.03 -2.28 -5.40
N ILE A 221 -1.30 -2.15 -5.36
CA ILE A 221 -2.02 -1.04 -6.02
C ILE A 221 -1.54 0.31 -5.47
N ILE A 222 -1.51 0.46 -4.14
CA ILE A 222 -1.10 1.70 -3.50
C ILE A 222 0.38 2.00 -3.81
N GLY A 223 1.27 1.02 -3.68
CA GLY A 223 2.69 1.20 -3.97
C GLY A 223 2.92 1.74 -5.38
N ALA A 224 2.20 1.20 -6.36
CA ALA A 224 2.30 1.67 -7.74
C ALA A 224 1.77 3.10 -7.91
N LEU A 225 0.64 3.46 -7.31
CA LEU A 225 0.14 4.84 -7.37
C LEU A 225 1.05 5.84 -6.65
N VAL A 226 1.68 5.45 -5.54
CA VAL A 226 2.67 6.26 -4.84
C VAL A 226 3.90 6.48 -5.72
N ALA A 227 4.35 5.44 -6.44
CA ALA A 227 5.47 5.54 -7.38
C ALA A 227 5.15 6.45 -8.58
N THR A 228 3.91 6.48 -9.07
CA THR A 228 3.50 7.37 -10.17
C THR A 228 3.23 8.81 -9.73
N ASN A 229 2.76 9.04 -8.50
CA ASN A 229 2.47 10.37 -7.95
C ASN A 229 3.62 10.92 -7.07
N TYR A 230 4.84 10.39 -7.19
CA TYR A 230 5.91 10.69 -6.23
C TYR A 230 6.27 12.18 -6.18
N ILE A 231 6.18 12.90 -7.30
CA ILE A 231 6.47 14.33 -7.38
C ILE A 231 5.41 15.12 -6.60
N GLU A 232 4.14 14.84 -6.84
CA GLU A 232 3.01 15.50 -6.18
C GLU A 232 3.02 15.23 -4.67
N ILE A 233 3.41 14.01 -4.27
CA ILE A 233 3.56 13.63 -2.86
C ILE A 233 4.68 14.41 -2.18
N LEU A 234 5.82 14.58 -2.82
CA LEU A 234 6.93 15.35 -2.26
C LEU A 234 6.61 16.85 -2.16
N ASN A 235 5.73 17.36 -3.03
CA ASN A 235 5.28 18.76 -2.99
C ASN A 235 4.13 19.01 -1.99
N ASN A 236 3.30 18.00 -1.71
CA ASN A 236 2.15 18.12 -0.81
C ASN A 236 1.94 16.82 -0.02
N PRO A 237 2.23 16.79 1.29
CA PRO A 237 2.05 15.60 2.14
C PRO A 237 0.62 15.03 2.14
N ASN A 238 -0.41 15.88 2.04
CA ASN A 238 -1.81 15.44 1.98
C ASN A 238 -2.10 14.59 0.73
N ARG A 239 -1.30 14.77 -0.34
CA ARG A 239 -1.43 14.00 -1.56
C ARG A 239 -1.22 12.50 -1.33
N LEU A 240 -0.37 12.13 -0.38
CA LEU A 240 -0.17 10.72 -0.02
C LEU A 240 -1.46 10.08 0.51
N ALA A 241 -2.26 10.82 1.27
CA ALA A 241 -3.55 10.34 1.75
C ALA A 241 -4.58 10.18 0.61
N GLU A 242 -4.63 11.14 -0.33
CA GLU A 242 -5.50 11.03 -1.51
C GLU A 242 -5.12 9.84 -2.41
N VAL A 243 -3.82 9.62 -2.60
CA VAL A 243 -3.28 8.48 -3.37
C VAL A 243 -3.59 7.16 -2.67
N ALA A 244 -3.41 7.08 -1.35
CA ALA A 244 -3.77 5.90 -0.57
C ALA A 244 -5.27 5.59 -0.65
N ALA A 245 -6.11 6.62 -0.54
CA ALA A 245 -7.55 6.48 -0.72
C ALA A 245 -7.92 6.04 -2.14
N THR A 246 -7.25 6.57 -3.16
CA THR A 246 -7.42 6.13 -4.56
C THR A 246 -7.09 4.65 -4.72
N GLY A 247 -6.00 4.18 -4.14
CA GLY A 247 -5.63 2.76 -4.19
C GLY A 247 -6.65 1.85 -3.52
N ALA A 248 -7.15 2.23 -2.34
CA ALA A 248 -8.24 1.50 -1.68
C ALA A 248 -9.55 1.53 -2.48
N TYR A 249 -9.84 2.63 -3.15
CA TYR A 249 -11.03 2.77 -3.99
C TYR A 249 -10.94 1.86 -5.23
N ILE A 250 -9.80 1.84 -5.92
CA ILE A 250 -9.55 0.93 -7.06
C ILE A 250 -9.66 -0.53 -6.60
N HIS A 251 -9.04 -0.88 -5.49
CA HIS A 251 -9.10 -2.24 -4.93
C HIS A 251 -10.55 -2.67 -4.66
N ASN A 252 -11.38 -1.79 -4.07
CA ASN A 252 -12.79 -2.08 -3.85
C ASN A 252 -13.58 -2.21 -5.16
N GLN A 253 -13.35 -1.34 -6.14
CA GLN A 253 -14.01 -1.44 -7.46
C GLN A 253 -13.63 -2.73 -8.19
N ALA A 254 -12.35 -3.11 -8.17
CA ALA A 254 -11.87 -4.36 -8.76
C ALA A 254 -12.50 -5.57 -8.07
N ALA A 255 -12.63 -5.54 -6.74
CA ALA A 255 -13.30 -6.61 -6.00
C ALA A 255 -14.80 -6.73 -6.30
N LEU A 256 -15.49 -5.60 -6.51
CA LEU A 256 -16.89 -5.60 -6.93
C LEU A 256 -17.06 -6.21 -8.32
N LEU A 257 -16.17 -5.87 -9.26
CA LEU A 257 -16.16 -6.45 -10.61
C LEU A 257 -15.84 -7.95 -10.57
N ALA A 258 -14.83 -8.35 -9.79
CA ALA A 258 -14.38 -9.74 -9.68
C ALA A 258 -15.40 -10.64 -8.98
N SER A 259 -16.19 -10.09 -8.06
CA SER A 259 -17.16 -10.85 -7.28
C SER A 259 -18.39 -11.20 -8.06
N ASP A 260 -19.00 -10.21 -8.74
CA ASP A 260 -20.29 -10.39 -9.40
C ASP A 260 -21.35 -11.11 -8.49
N GLY A 261 -21.28 -10.85 -7.18
CA GLY A 261 -22.15 -11.48 -6.17
C GLY A 261 -21.67 -12.83 -5.61
N ALA A 262 -20.51 -13.33 -6.03
CA ALA A 262 -19.93 -14.61 -5.62
C ALA A 262 -18.58 -14.46 -4.87
N PRO A 263 -18.08 -15.53 -4.20
CA PRO A 263 -16.76 -15.54 -3.59
C PRO A 263 -15.64 -15.23 -4.58
N ILE A 264 -14.61 -14.50 -4.11
CA ILE A 264 -13.44 -14.11 -4.91
C ILE A 264 -12.13 -14.61 -4.31
N SER A 265 -11.13 -14.74 -5.17
CA SER A 265 -9.73 -14.88 -4.79
C SER A 265 -9.00 -13.54 -5.00
N ALA A 266 -7.88 -13.34 -4.31
CA ALA A 266 -7.02 -12.18 -4.54
C ALA A 266 -6.56 -12.06 -6.00
N THR A 267 -6.32 -13.17 -6.69
CA THR A 267 -5.93 -13.18 -8.11
C THR A 267 -7.01 -12.62 -9.02
N LYS A 268 -8.28 -12.99 -8.82
CA LYS A 268 -9.40 -12.42 -9.59
C LYS A 268 -9.53 -10.91 -9.39
N VAL A 269 -9.21 -10.41 -8.20
CA VAL A 269 -9.17 -8.96 -7.95
C VAL A 269 -8.09 -8.30 -8.81
N ILE A 270 -6.92 -8.93 -8.97
CA ILE A 270 -5.83 -8.42 -9.81
C ILE A 270 -6.27 -8.30 -11.27
N ASP A 271 -6.94 -9.33 -11.79
CA ASP A 271 -7.42 -9.37 -13.18
C ASP A 271 -8.36 -8.20 -13.51
N GLU A 272 -9.14 -7.72 -12.52
CA GLU A 272 -10.09 -6.63 -12.68
C GLU A 272 -9.54 -5.22 -12.36
N ILE A 273 -8.27 -5.10 -11.95
CA ILE A 273 -7.64 -3.79 -11.69
C ILE A 273 -7.71 -2.86 -12.93
N PRO A 274 -7.34 -3.29 -14.15
CA PRO A 274 -7.41 -2.43 -15.33
C PRO A 274 -8.85 -2.00 -15.65
N SER A 275 -9.82 -2.91 -15.51
CA SER A 275 -11.25 -2.62 -15.69
C SER A 275 -11.75 -1.57 -14.70
N ALA A 276 -11.35 -1.68 -13.43
CA ALA A 276 -11.67 -0.72 -12.39
C ALA A 276 -11.07 0.67 -12.70
N ILE A 277 -9.79 0.74 -13.08
CA ILE A 277 -9.12 1.99 -13.46
C ILE A 277 -9.82 2.62 -14.67
N LYS A 278 -10.11 1.83 -15.72
CA LYS A 278 -10.84 2.30 -16.90
C LYS A 278 -12.20 2.90 -16.54
N LYS A 279 -12.93 2.28 -15.60
CA LYS A 279 -14.22 2.78 -15.13
C LYS A 279 -14.09 4.12 -14.39
N ILE A 280 -13.03 4.32 -13.61
CA ILE A 280 -12.76 5.57 -12.88
C ILE A 280 -12.33 6.71 -13.81
N LEU A 281 -11.62 6.39 -14.89
CA LEU A 281 -11.15 7.37 -15.87
C LEU A 281 -12.24 7.87 -16.84
N LYS A 282 -13.38 7.18 -16.96
CA LYS A 282 -14.54 7.65 -17.72
C LYS A 282 -15.19 8.84 -16.99
#